data_AF-A0A929F8R6-F1
#
_entry.id   AF-A0A929F8R6-F1
#
_cell.length_a   1.000
_cell.length_b   1.000
_cell.length_c   1.000
_cell.angle_alpha   90.00
_cell.angle_beta   90.00
_cell.angle_gamma   90.00
#
_symmetry.space_group_name_H-M   'P 1'
#
loop_
_entity.id
_entity.type
_entity.pdbx_description
1 polymer ?
#
loop_
_entity_poly.entity_id
_entity_poly.type
_entity_poly.pdbx_seq_one_letter_code
_entity_poly.pdbx_strand_id
1 'polypeptide(L)'
;MFESVNKHIKYYYLFKKELKDFEDTVTYLSTSVPDYNNKPHDRLYGLTPNEVLNGIIPVKDNYQQDMIEARKNRIKQNRLRECCENK
;
A
#
# COMPACT_ATOMS: atom_id res chain seq x y z
N MET A 1 -15.82 4.68 10.99
CA MET A 1 -15.88 3.24 10.63
C MET A 1 -14.56 2.56 11.00
N PHE A 2 -14.32 2.33 12.29
CA PHE A 2 -13.10 1.72 12.82
C PHE A 2 -12.98 0.23 12.44
N GLU A 3 -14.12 -0.44 12.22
CA GLU A 3 -14.19 -1.86 11.84
C GLU A 3 -13.47 -2.15 10.53
N SER A 4 -13.56 -1.25 9.54
CA SER A 4 -12.87 -1.40 8.25
C SER A 4 -11.35 -1.41 8.42
N VAL A 5 -10.83 -0.57 9.33
CA VAL A 5 -9.38 -0.50 9.62
C VAL A 5 -8.95 -1.74 10.39
N ASN A 6 -9.72 -2.16 11.40
CA ASN A 6 -9.46 -3.39 12.14
C ASN A 6 -9.44 -4.61 11.23
N LYS A 7 -10.34 -4.68 10.25
CA LYS A 7 -10.31 -5.74 9.23
C LYS A 7 -9.01 -5.69 8.41
N HIS A 8 -8.55 -4.52 7.98
CA HIS A 8 -7.28 -4.43 7.27
C HIS A 8 -6.10 -4.90 8.12
N ILE A 9 -5.99 -4.44 9.36
CA ILE A 9 -4.90 -4.86 10.26
C ILE A 9 -4.90 -6.37 10.47
N LYS A 10 -6.07 -6.97 10.73
CA LYS A 10 -6.20 -8.43 10.89
C LYS A 10 -5.73 -9.19 9.65
N TYR A 11 -6.31 -8.89 8.48
CA TYR A 11 -6.09 -9.69 7.27
C TYR A 11 -4.72 -9.44 6.62
N TYR A 12 -4.24 -8.20 6.62
CA TYR A 12 -2.98 -7.87 5.94
C TYR A 12 -1.75 -8.07 6.81
N TYR A 13 -1.89 -8.11 8.14
CA TYR A 13 -0.78 -8.26 9.08
C TYR A 13 -0.96 -9.48 9.97
N LEU A 14 -1.91 -9.45 10.91
CA LEU A 14 -1.97 -10.43 12.01
C LEU A 14 -2.14 -11.88 11.51
N PHE A 15 -3.01 -12.12 10.54
CA PHE A 15 -3.27 -13.46 10.02
C PHE A 15 -2.18 -14.00 9.08
N LYS A 16 -1.18 -13.21 8.74
CA LYS A 16 -0.04 -13.65 7.92
C LYS A 16 1.12 -14.20 8.74
N LYS A 17 1.07 -14.07 10.06
CA LYS A 17 2.12 -14.49 10.97
C LYS A 17 1.52 -15.39 12.04
N GLU A 18 2.24 -16.45 12.39
CA GLU A 18 1.92 -17.23 13.57
C GLU A 18 2.32 -16.41 14.81
N LEU A 19 1.34 -16.02 15.62
CA LEU A 19 1.51 -15.25 16.85
C LEU A 19 1.26 -16.18 18.03
N LYS A 20 2.26 -16.35 18.89
CA LYS A 20 2.24 -17.39 19.93
C LYS A 20 1.39 -17.02 21.13
N ASP A 21 1.42 -15.75 21.49
CA ASP A 21 0.75 -15.23 22.66
C ASP A 21 0.34 -13.76 22.46
N PHE A 22 -0.25 -13.19 23.52
CA PHE A 22 -0.68 -11.81 23.52
C PHE A 22 0.50 -10.83 23.35
N GLU A 23 1.66 -11.11 23.94
CA GLU A 23 2.82 -10.22 23.90
C GLU A 23 3.44 -10.16 22.50
N ASP A 24 3.49 -11.29 21.80
CA ASP A 24 3.89 -11.35 20.38
C ASP A 24 2.91 -10.57 19.51
N THR A 25 1.62 -10.60 19.83
CA THR A 25 0.61 -9.78 19.15
C THR A 25 0.84 -8.29 19.37
N VAL A 26 1.10 -7.86 20.60
CA VAL A 26 1.41 -6.46 20.95
C VAL A 26 2.68 -6.01 20.23
N THR A 27 3.74 -6.82 20.29
CA THR A 27 5.02 -6.55 19.64
C THR A 27 4.83 -6.42 18.13
N TYR A 28 4.09 -7.33 17.50
CA TYR A 28 3.87 -7.28 16.06
C TYR A 28 2.96 -6.12 15.65
N LEU A 29 1.96 -5.75 16.46
CA LEU A 29 1.16 -4.55 16.21
C LEU A 29 1.98 -3.27 16.29
N SER A 30 2.98 -3.19 17.18
CA SER A 30 3.85 -2.01 17.30
C SER A 30 4.61 -1.68 16.00
N THR A 31 4.82 -2.66 15.12
CA THR A 31 5.43 -2.47 13.79
C THR A 31 4.39 -2.40 12.67
N SER A 32 3.30 -3.17 12.78
CA SER A 32 2.23 -3.23 11.77
C SER A 32 1.44 -1.94 11.65
N VAL A 33 1.15 -1.26 12.77
CA VAL A 33 0.39 -0.01 12.79
C VAL A 33 1.17 1.13 12.10
N PRO A 34 2.45 1.36 12.41
CA PRO A 34 3.27 2.30 11.64
C PRO A 34 3.35 1.95 10.15
N ASP A 35 3.50 0.69 9.76
CA ASP A 35 3.52 0.30 8.34
C ASP A 35 2.19 0.67 7.66
N TYR A 36 1.06 0.34 8.28
CA TYR A 36 -0.26 0.66 7.75
C TYR A 36 -0.47 2.17 7.57
N ASN A 37 -0.06 2.96 8.56
CA ASN A 37 -0.21 4.41 8.58
C ASN A 37 0.74 5.16 7.63
N ASN A 38 1.82 4.52 7.19
CA ASN A 38 2.79 5.06 6.23
C ASN A 38 2.67 4.42 4.84
N LYS A 39 1.74 3.49 4.63
CA LYS A 39 1.45 2.89 3.33
C LYS A 39 0.43 3.75 2.58
N PRO A 40 0.61 4.02 1.28
CA PRO A 40 -0.41 4.66 0.44
C PRO A 40 -1.72 3.87 0.36
N HIS A 41 -2.86 4.56 0.41
CA HIS A 41 -4.19 3.96 0.24
C HIS A 41 -4.90 4.54 -0.98
N ASP A 42 -5.52 3.67 -1.77
CA ASP A 42 -6.34 4.05 -2.91
C ASP A 42 -7.53 4.97 -2.51
N ARG A 43 -8.14 4.69 -1.36
CA ARG A 43 -9.23 5.51 -0.78
C ARG A 43 -8.78 6.93 -0.40
N LEU A 44 -7.48 7.14 -0.25
CA LEU A 44 -6.86 8.43 0.05
C LEU A 44 -6.13 8.98 -1.20
N TYR A 45 -6.51 8.50 -2.39
CA TYR A 45 -5.93 8.87 -3.68
C TYR A 45 -4.42 8.70 -3.73
N GLY A 46 -3.87 7.67 -3.08
CA GLY A 46 -2.44 7.42 -3.04
C GLY A 46 -1.70 8.11 -1.90
N LEU A 47 -2.39 8.84 -1.02
CA LEU A 47 -1.81 9.33 0.23
C LEU A 47 -1.83 8.26 1.32
N THR A 48 -0.96 8.42 2.29
CA THR A 48 -0.91 7.65 3.53
C THR A 48 -1.86 8.21 4.58
N PRO A 49 -2.32 7.40 5.55
CA PRO A 49 -3.14 7.89 6.66
C PRO A 49 -2.46 9.01 7.44
N ASN A 50 -1.14 8.93 7.65
CA ASN A 50 -0.38 9.97 8.33
C ASN A 50 -0.35 11.29 7.57
N GLU A 51 -0.20 11.27 6.24
CA GLU A 51 -0.23 12.49 5.42
C GLU A 51 -1.57 13.22 5.53
N VAL A 52 -2.67 12.47 5.45
CA VAL A 52 -4.02 13.03 5.58
C VAL A 52 -4.27 13.53 7.00
N LEU A 53 -3.83 12.79 8.02
CA LEU A 53 -3.91 13.20 9.42
C LEU A 53 -3.14 14.51 9.67
N ASN A 54 -2.00 14.70 9.00
CA ASN A 54 -1.18 15.90 9.08
C ASN A 54 -1.69 17.07 8.21
N GLY A 55 -2.86 16.92 7.58
CA GLY A 55 -3.57 18.01 6.89
C GLY A 55 -3.40 18.05 5.38
N ILE A 56 -2.74 17.06 4.76
CA ILE A 56 -2.70 16.98 3.29
C ILE A 56 -4.09 16.58 2.78
N ILE A 57 -4.65 17.42 1.92
CA ILE A 57 -5.98 17.20 1.34
C ILE A 57 -5.85 16.22 0.17
N PRO A 58 -6.54 15.06 0.19
CA PRO A 58 -6.54 14.12 -0.92
C PRO A 58 -7.16 14.74 -2.17
N VAL A 59 -6.40 14.82 -3.26
CA VAL A 59 -6.89 15.28 -4.56
C VAL A 59 -6.90 14.11 -5.54
N LYS A 60 -8.08 13.83 -6.08
CA LYS A 60 -8.36 12.65 -6.90
C LYS A 60 -7.45 12.52 -8.13
N ASP A 61 -7.08 13.65 -8.73
CA ASP A 61 -6.35 13.68 -10.00
C ASP A 61 -4.85 14.02 -9.85
N ASN A 62 -4.32 14.05 -8.61
CA ASN A 62 -2.93 14.47 -8.36
C ASN A 62 -1.89 13.62 -9.12
N TYR A 63 -2.17 12.35 -9.35
CA TYR A 63 -1.24 11.40 -9.97
C TYR A 63 -1.59 11.03 -11.41
N GLN A 64 -2.56 11.73 -12.03
CA GLN A 64 -3.05 11.33 -13.36
C GLN A 64 -1.93 11.40 -14.42
N GLN A 65 -1.11 12.44 -14.39
CA GLN A 65 0.00 12.60 -15.33
C GLN A 65 1.09 11.55 -15.08
N ASP A 66 1.45 11.32 -13.82
CA ASP A 66 2.43 10.31 -13.44
C ASP A 66 1.98 8.91 -13.86
N MET A 67 0.70 8.58 -13.73
CA MET A 67 0.14 7.31 -14.21
C MET A 67 0.20 7.18 -15.73
N ILE A 68 -0.08 8.26 -16.47
CA ILE A 68 0.04 8.28 -17.94
C ILE A 68 1.51 8.07 -18.35
N GLU A 69 2.44 8.75 -17.69
CA GLU A 69 3.87 8.64 -17.97
C GLU A 69 4.41 7.24 -17.62
N ALA A 70 4.10 6.73 -16.43
CA ALA A 70 4.47 5.38 -16.02
C ALA A 70 3.94 4.32 -16.99
N ARG A 71 2.72 4.49 -17.52
CA ARG A 71 2.17 3.61 -18.56
C ARG A 71 2.98 3.68 -19.86
N LYS A 72 3.34 4.89 -20.33
CA LYS A 72 4.18 5.07 -21.53
C LYS A 72 5.54 4.38 -21.35
N ASN A 73 6.16 4.60 -20.20
CA ASN A 73 7.45 4.00 -19.84
C ASN A 73 7.37 2.47 -19.80
N ARG A 74 6.35 1.90 -19.16
CA ARG A 74 6.13 0.45 -19.15
C ARG A 74 6.01 -0.13 -20.56
N ILE A 75 5.24 0.50 -21.45
CA ILE A 75 5.08 0.01 -22.83
C ILE A 75 6.41 0.09 -23.59
N LYS A 76 7.15 1.19 -23.45
CA LYS A 76 8.48 1.35 -24.07
C LYS A 76 9.44 0.26 -23.59
N GLN A 77 9.52 0.03 -22.28
CA GLN A 77 10.38 -1.00 -21.70
C GLN A 77 9.96 -2.41 -22.12
N ASN A 78 8.66 -2.71 -22.16
CA ASN A 78 8.16 -4.01 -22.59
C ASN A 78 8.46 -4.28 -24.08
N ARG A 79 8.51 -3.25 -24.94
CA ARG A 79 8.89 -3.39 -26.35
C ARG A 79 10.39 -3.63 -26.57
N LEU A 80 11.23 -3.17 -25.64
CA LEU A 80 12.67 -3.39 -25.67
C LEU A 80 13.08 -4.78 -25.18
N ARG A 81 12.17 -5.50 -24.51
CA ARG A 81 12.38 -6.87 -24.07
C ARG A 81 11.75 -7.81 -25.08
N GLU A 82 12.54 -8.70 -25.66
CA GLU A 82 11.98 -9.86 -26.35
C GLU A 82 11.39 -10.80 -25.28
N CYS A 83 10.07 -10.97 -25.30
CA CYS A 83 9.44 -12.01 -24.49
C CYS A 83 9.65 -13.35 -25.19
N CYS A 84 10.07 -14.35 -24.40
CA CYS A 84 10.31 -15.73 -24.85
C CYS A 84 11.43 -15.83 -25.89
N GLU A 85 12.68 -15.87 -25.43
CA GLU A 85 13.69 -16.64 -26.17
C GLU A 85 13.17 -18.09 -26.21
N ASN A 86 12.82 -18.55 -27.40
CA ASN A 86 12.39 -19.91 -27.67
C ASN A 86 13.36 -20.91 -27.02
N LYS A 87 12.85 -21.71 -26.07
CA LYS A 87 13.47 -22.97 -25.68
C LYS A 87 12.70 -24.11 -26.32
#